data_AF-A0A382P0P7-F1
#
_entry.id   AF-A0A382P0P7-F1
#
_cell.length_a   1.000
_cell.length_b   1.000
_cell.length_c   1.000
_cell.angle_alpha   90.00
_cell.angle_beta   90.00
_cell.angle_gamma   90.00
#
_symmetry.space_group_name_H-M   'P 1'
#
loop_
_entity.id
_entity.type
_entity.pdbx_description
1 polymer ?
#
loop_
_entity_poly.entity_id
_entity_poly.type
_entity_poly.pdbx_seq_one_letter_code
_entity_poly.pdbx_strand_id
1 'polypeptide(L)'
;MKKVSLDTRIQLMGMLGVIASLIFVGLEMRQSQRIAIADQQQGRAAIANDFITPFLENGLDFTTVFFNENPNHEFSQQDIAHRNIVQIHWFLFENDFYQYSQGLMDEPTWQAKLNGIKTIFDLCDVREIYKLREPTFSNEFKLVVQSLPDNCLE
;
A
#
# COMPACT_ATOMS: atom_id res chain seq x y z
N MET A 1 -18.54 51.54 31.85
CA MET A 1 -17.91 50.54 30.96
C MET A 1 -17.66 51.18 29.59
N LYS A 2 -16.42 51.23 29.09
CA LYS A 2 -16.14 51.76 27.74
C LYS A 2 -16.78 50.83 26.70
N LYS A 3 -17.64 51.37 25.83
CA LYS A 3 -18.17 50.62 24.68
C LYS A 3 -17.07 50.46 23.65
N VAL A 4 -16.81 49.23 23.22
CA VAL A 4 -15.87 48.94 22.14
C VAL A 4 -16.39 49.58 20.85
N SER A 5 -15.55 50.30 20.10
CA SER A 5 -15.97 50.95 18.85
C SER A 5 -16.31 49.92 17.77
N LEU A 6 -17.23 50.28 16.87
CA LEU A 6 -17.60 49.43 15.74
C LEU A 6 -16.37 49.06 14.89
N ASP A 7 -15.47 50.02 14.68
CA ASP A 7 -14.22 49.83 13.93
C ASP A 7 -13.32 48.77 14.58
N THR A 8 -13.20 48.77 15.92
CA THR A 8 -12.42 47.75 16.64
C THR A 8 -13.01 46.35 16.44
N ARG A 9 -14.35 46.24 16.39
CA ARG A 9 -15.03 44.97 16.15
C ARG A 9 -14.83 44.48 14.71
N ILE A 10 -14.91 45.38 13.73
CA ILE A 10 -14.68 45.07 12.31
C ILE A 10 -13.22 44.63 12.09
N GLN A 11 -12.26 45.36 12.67
CA GLN A 11 -10.84 45.01 12.59
C GLN A 11 -10.56 43.63 13.21
N LEU A 12 -11.14 43.34 14.38
CA LEU A 12 -11.01 42.03 15.02
C LEU A 12 -11.58 40.91 14.12
N MET A 13 -12.75 41.11 13.52
CA MET A 13 -13.32 40.15 12.58
C MET A 13 -12.44 39.96 11.34
N GLY A 14 -11.84 41.03 10.82
CA GLY A 14 -10.89 40.95 9.70
C GLY A 14 -9.66 40.12 10.05
N MET A 15 -9.05 40.35 11.21
CA MET A 15 -7.91 39.57 11.69
C MET A 15 -8.28 38.09 11.92
N LEU A 16 -9.45 37.82 12.51
CA LEU A 16 -9.96 36.46 12.67
C LEU A 16 -10.21 35.78 11.31
N GLY A 17 -10.70 36.53 10.32
CA GLY A 17 -10.89 36.04 8.95
C GLY A 17 -9.57 35.62 8.30
N VAL A 18 -8.51 36.41 8.45
CA VAL A 18 -7.17 36.07 7.95
C VAL A 18 -6.60 34.84 8.66
N ILE A 19 -6.78 34.73 9.98
CA ILE A 19 -6.32 33.54 10.73
C ILE A 19 -7.09 32.29 10.27
N ALA A 20 -8.41 32.39 10.13
CA ALA A 20 -9.25 31.28 9.67
C ALA A 20 -8.88 30.83 8.25
N SER A 21 -8.59 31.76 7.33
CA SER A 21 -8.16 31.41 5.97
C SER A 21 -6.79 30.73 5.94
N LEU A 22 -5.84 31.19 6.75
CA LEU A 22 -4.51 30.56 6.87
C LEU A 22 -4.60 29.14 7.46
N ILE A 23 -5.47 28.93 8.45
CA ILE A 23 -5.72 27.58 9.01
C ILE A 23 -6.30 26.66 7.93
N PHE A 24 -7.30 27.15 7.18
CA PHE A 24 -7.91 26.39 6.09
C PHE A 24 -6.87 25.97 5.03
N VAL A 25 -6.05 26.91 4.55
CA VAL A 25 -4.96 26.63 3.60
C VAL A 25 -3.95 25.62 4.17
N GLY A 26 -3.60 25.75 5.46
CA GLY A 26 -2.71 24.79 6.12
C GLY A 26 -3.28 23.36 6.16
N LEU A 27 -4.59 23.23 6.37
CA LEU A 27 -5.30 21.95 6.33
C LEU A 27 -5.32 21.36 4.92
N GLU A 28 -5.63 22.17 3.90
CA GLU A 28 -5.62 21.75 2.50
C GLU A 28 -4.22 21.30 2.05
N MET A 29 -3.16 22.03 2.41
CA MET A 29 -1.78 21.65 2.08
C MET A 29 -1.39 20.31 2.73
N ARG A 30 -1.78 20.08 3.99
CA ARG A 30 -1.53 18.81 4.67
C ARG A 30 -2.24 17.64 3.97
N GLN A 31 -3.48 17.84 3.55
CA GLN A 31 -4.23 16.84 2.80
C GLN A 31 -3.60 16.56 1.43
N SER A 32 -3.24 17.61 0.70
CA SER A 32 -2.58 17.49 -0.61
C SER A 32 -1.23 16.75 -0.51
N GLN A 33 -0.42 17.07 0.50
CA GLN A 33 0.84 16.36 0.75
C GLN A 33 0.61 14.88 1.04
N ARG A 34 -0.42 14.53 1.84
CA ARG A 34 -0.76 13.14 2.15
C ARG A 34 -1.12 12.36 0.88
N ILE A 35 -1.95 12.94 0.02
CA ILE A 35 -2.34 12.33 -1.27
C ILE A 35 -1.10 12.15 -2.15
N ALA A 36 -0.24 13.17 -2.27
CA ALA A 36 0.97 13.09 -3.09
C ALA A 36 1.95 11.98 -2.65
N ILE A 37 2.10 11.77 -1.34
CA ILE A 37 2.95 10.67 -0.81
C ILE A 37 2.32 9.31 -1.12
N ALA A 38 0.99 9.19 -1.02
CA ALA A 38 0.30 7.95 -1.34
C ALA A 38 0.33 7.63 -2.83
N ASP A 39 0.17 8.64 -3.70
CA ASP A 39 0.37 8.50 -5.14
C ASP A 39 1.79 8.06 -5.47
N GLN A 40 2.79 8.56 -4.74
CA GLN A 40 4.17 8.10 -4.88
C GLN A 40 4.33 6.62 -4.49
N GLN A 41 3.66 6.15 -3.43
CA GLN A 41 3.67 4.73 -3.06
C GLN A 41 2.98 3.86 -4.11
N GLN A 42 1.85 4.30 -4.64
CA GLN A 42 1.19 3.63 -5.76
C GLN A 42 2.10 3.57 -6.99
N GLY A 43 2.82 4.64 -7.30
CA GLY A 43 3.82 4.66 -8.37
C GLY A 43 4.94 3.64 -8.17
N ARG A 44 5.40 3.45 -6.92
CA ARG A 44 6.41 2.41 -6.60
C ARG A 44 5.86 0.99 -6.78
N ALA A 45 4.62 0.75 -6.37
CA ALA A 45 3.96 -0.54 -6.60
C ALA A 45 3.76 -0.82 -8.09
N ALA A 46 3.41 0.19 -8.88
CA ALA A 46 3.32 0.08 -10.34
C ALA A 46 4.68 -0.24 -10.98
N ILE A 47 5.77 0.42 -10.55
CA ILE A 47 7.13 0.10 -11.01
C ILE A 47 7.50 -1.35 -10.71
N ALA A 48 7.09 -1.89 -9.54
CA ALA A 48 7.36 -3.29 -9.23
C ALA A 48 6.66 -4.25 -10.21
N ASN A 49 5.43 -3.93 -10.63
CA ASN A 49 4.73 -4.67 -11.68
C ASN A 49 5.45 -4.57 -13.04
N ASP A 50 5.87 -3.37 -13.43
CA ASP A 50 6.63 -3.13 -14.67
C ASP A 50 7.99 -3.83 -14.65
N PHE A 51 8.57 -4.04 -13.45
CA PHE A 51 9.82 -4.76 -13.28
C PHE A 51 9.65 -6.28 -13.37
N ILE A 52 8.54 -6.85 -12.87
CA ILE A 52 8.28 -8.30 -12.90
C ILE A 52 7.74 -8.75 -14.25
N THR A 53 6.95 -7.92 -14.94
CA THR A 53 6.30 -8.28 -16.22
C THR A 53 7.28 -8.81 -17.29
N PRO A 54 8.48 -8.22 -17.50
CA PRO A 54 9.45 -8.77 -18.44
C PRO A 54 9.92 -10.19 -18.09
N PHE A 55 10.02 -10.56 -16.81
CA PHE A 55 10.36 -11.93 -16.42
C PHE A 55 9.26 -12.90 -16.85
N LEU A 56 7.99 -12.52 -16.61
CA LEU A 56 6.83 -13.28 -17.05
C LEU A 56 6.79 -13.46 -18.58
N GLU A 57 7.04 -12.39 -19.36
CA GLU A 57 7.04 -12.43 -20.83
C GLU A 57 8.14 -13.34 -21.39
N ASN A 58 9.27 -13.47 -20.69
CA ASN A 58 10.39 -14.31 -21.09
C ASN A 58 10.33 -15.73 -20.49
N GLY A 59 9.26 -16.06 -19.76
CA GLY A 59 9.13 -17.36 -19.10
C GLY A 59 10.18 -17.60 -18.02
N LEU A 60 10.59 -16.55 -17.32
CA LEU A 60 11.53 -16.59 -16.20
C LEU A 60 10.78 -16.35 -14.89
N ASP A 61 11.08 -17.13 -13.85
CA ASP A 61 10.56 -16.89 -12.50
C ASP A 61 11.37 -15.78 -11.82
N PHE A 62 10.71 -14.66 -11.53
CA PHE A 62 11.30 -13.52 -10.85
C PHE A 62 11.93 -13.92 -9.53
N THR A 63 11.24 -14.77 -8.75
CA THR A 63 11.69 -15.17 -7.41
C THR A 63 13.03 -15.91 -7.47
N THR A 64 13.12 -16.91 -8.34
CA THR A 64 14.33 -17.69 -8.62
C THR A 64 15.47 -16.79 -9.07
N VAL A 65 15.23 -15.89 -10.06
CA VAL A 65 16.29 -15.04 -10.62
C VAL A 65 16.76 -13.98 -9.61
N PHE A 66 15.83 -13.34 -8.89
CA PHE A 66 16.15 -12.22 -8.01
C PHE A 66 16.73 -12.66 -6.66
N PHE A 67 16.14 -13.68 -6.04
CA PHE A 67 16.57 -14.18 -4.73
C PHE A 67 17.65 -15.27 -4.83
N ASN A 68 18.04 -15.67 -6.05
CA ASN A 68 19.00 -16.75 -6.31
C ASN A 68 18.59 -18.07 -5.62
N GLU A 69 17.28 -18.32 -5.53
CA GLU A 69 16.75 -19.57 -4.99
C GLU A 69 16.91 -20.68 -6.03
N ASN A 70 17.58 -21.75 -5.60
CA ASN A 70 17.54 -23.09 -6.20
C ASN A 70 17.43 -23.16 -7.74
N PRO A 71 18.48 -22.78 -8.49
CA PRO A 71 18.47 -22.72 -9.96
C PRO A 71 18.24 -24.08 -10.65
N ASN A 72 18.18 -25.17 -9.87
CA ASN A 72 17.98 -26.53 -10.36
C ASN A 72 16.51 -26.99 -10.29
N HIS A 73 15.58 -26.16 -9.79
CA HIS A 73 14.16 -26.49 -9.79
C HIS A 73 13.54 -26.09 -11.14
N GLU A 74 13.12 -27.08 -11.92
CA GLU A 74 12.43 -26.83 -13.19
C GLU A 74 10.94 -26.59 -12.94
N PHE A 75 10.54 -25.31 -12.98
CA PHE A 75 9.13 -24.91 -12.96
C PHE A 75 8.52 -25.05 -14.37
N SER A 76 7.26 -25.46 -14.45
CA SER A 76 6.52 -25.37 -15.71
C SER A 76 6.25 -23.91 -16.07
N GLN A 77 5.96 -23.60 -17.35
CA GLN A 77 5.59 -22.22 -17.73
C GLN A 77 4.37 -21.70 -16.94
N GLN A 78 3.44 -22.59 -16.60
CA GLN A 78 2.28 -22.23 -15.79
C GLN A 78 2.67 -21.89 -14.36
N ASP A 79 3.60 -22.64 -13.76
CA ASP A 79 4.11 -22.36 -12.41
C ASP A 79 4.86 -21.03 -12.38
N ILE A 80 5.74 -20.79 -13.37
CA ILE A 80 6.45 -19.52 -13.50
C ILE A 80 5.47 -18.35 -13.60
N ALA A 81 4.42 -18.49 -14.41
CA ALA A 81 3.39 -17.47 -14.53
C ALA A 81 2.66 -17.24 -13.20
N HIS A 82 2.24 -18.30 -12.53
CA HIS A 82 1.56 -18.24 -11.25
C HIS A 82 2.41 -17.54 -10.17
N ARG A 83 3.68 -17.94 -10.03
CA ARG A 83 4.64 -17.36 -9.08
C ARG A 83 4.87 -15.87 -9.30
N ASN A 84 5.07 -15.45 -10.56
CA ASN A 84 5.24 -14.04 -10.91
C ASN A 84 3.97 -13.22 -10.62
N ILE A 85 2.79 -13.77 -10.91
CA ILE A 85 1.52 -13.13 -10.58
C ILE A 85 1.37 -12.94 -9.07
N VAL A 86 1.74 -13.95 -8.27
CA VAL A 86 1.71 -13.87 -6.80
C VAL A 86 2.66 -12.78 -6.28
N GLN A 87 3.87 -12.65 -6.86
CA GLN A 87 4.80 -11.56 -6.54
C GLN A 87 4.19 -10.17 -6.78
N ILE A 88 3.55 -9.98 -7.93
CA ILE A 88 2.86 -8.72 -8.28
C ILE A 88 1.75 -8.42 -7.27
N HIS A 89 0.95 -9.42 -6.90
CA HIS A 89 -0.13 -9.23 -5.95
C HIS A 89 0.37 -8.85 -4.55
N TRP A 90 1.51 -9.39 -4.09
CA TRP A 90 2.06 -8.97 -2.80
C TRP A 90 2.48 -7.49 -2.81
N PHE A 91 3.05 -6.97 -3.90
CA PHE A 91 3.30 -5.53 -4.03
C PHE A 91 2.00 -4.71 -4.05
N LEU A 92 0.97 -5.21 -4.75
CA LEU A 92 -0.33 -4.56 -4.80
C LEU A 92 -0.98 -4.50 -3.42
N PHE A 93 -0.96 -5.59 -2.66
CA PHE A 93 -1.59 -5.67 -1.35
C PHE A 93 -0.89 -4.84 -0.29
N GLU A 94 0.44 -4.75 -0.33
CA GLU A 94 1.18 -3.84 0.55
C GLU A 94 0.80 -2.37 0.25
N ASN A 95 0.65 -2.01 -1.03
CA ASN A 95 0.17 -0.70 -1.43
C ASN A 95 -1.29 -0.45 -1.03
N ASP A 96 -2.18 -1.42 -1.24
CA ASP A 96 -3.59 -1.33 -0.83
C ASP A 96 -3.70 -1.09 0.68
N PHE A 97 -2.92 -1.82 1.49
CA PHE A 97 -2.83 -1.60 2.93
C PHE A 97 -2.30 -0.20 3.26
N TYR A 98 -1.25 0.25 2.57
CA TYR A 98 -0.73 1.61 2.76
C TYR A 98 -1.81 2.66 2.50
N GLN A 99 -2.53 2.58 1.37
CA GLN A 99 -3.62 3.48 1.01
C GLN A 99 -4.74 3.50 2.07
N TYR A 100 -5.12 2.33 2.58
CA TYR A 100 -6.07 2.21 3.69
C TYR A 100 -5.55 2.84 4.99
N SER A 101 -4.30 2.59 5.37
CA SER A 101 -3.67 3.24 6.55
C SER A 101 -3.61 4.76 6.43
N GLN A 102 -3.54 5.27 5.19
CA GLN A 102 -3.62 6.69 4.86
C GLN A 102 -5.06 7.18 4.71
N GLY A 103 -6.08 6.42 5.08
CA GLY A 103 -7.48 6.83 5.00
C GLY A 103 -7.92 7.26 3.60
N LEU A 104 -7.22 6.77 2.57
CA LEU A 104 -7.52 7.00 1.15
C LEU A 104 -8.31 5.82 0.54
N MET A 105 -8.56 4.77 1.33
CA MET A 105 -9.41 3.64 1.00
C MET A 105 -10.45 3.46 2.11
N ASP A 106 -11.71 3.27 1.74
CA ASP A 106 -12.79 3.03 2.69
C ASP A 106 -12.75 1.59 3.25
N GLU A 107 -13.37 1.42 4.43
CA GLU A 107 -13.40 0.15 5.15
C GLU A 107 -14.00 -1.01 4.32
N PRO A 108 -15.18 -0.87 3.68
CA PRO A 108 -15.71 -1.92 2.80
C PRO A 108 -14.74 -2.35 1.69
N THR A 109 -14.09 -1.40 1.03
CA THR A 109 -13.08 -1.70 0.00
C THR A 109 -11.89 -2.45 0.59
N TRP A 110 -11.39 -2.03 1.75
CA TRP A 110 -10.29 -2.70 2.43
C TRP A 110 -10.64 -4.15 2.83
N GLN A 111 -11.84 -4.37 3.38
CA GLN A 111 -12.31 -5.72 3.72
C GLN A 111 -12.40 -6.63 2.49
N ALA A 112 -12.77 -6.10 1.32
CA ALA A 112 -12.73 -6.87 0.08
C ALA A 112 -11.29 -7.24 -0.32
N LYS A 113 -10.32 -6.33 -0.14
CA LYS A 113 -8.90 -6.62 -0.40
C LYS A 113 -8.31 -7.64 0.57
N LEU A 114 -8.71 -7.63 1.85
CA LEU A 114 -8.33 -8.64 2.83
C LEU A 114 -8.69 -10.06 2.39
N ASN A 115 -9.83 -10.26 1.71
CA ASN A 115 -10.19 -11.57 1.16
C ASN A 115 -9.19 -12.03 0.07
N GLY A 116 -8.70 -11.09 -0.74
CA GLY A 116 -7.64 -11.36 -1.74
C GLY A 116 -6.31 -11.72 -1.08
N ILE A 117 -5.90 -10.97 -0.04
CA ILE A 117 -4.70 -11.26 0.75
C ILE A 117 -4.79 -12.66 1.36
N LYS A 118 -5.93 -13.00 1.98
CA LYS A 118 -6.19 -14.33 2.52
C LYS A 118 -6.06 -15.41 1.46
N THR A 119 -6.70 -15.21 0.31
CA THR A 119 -6.68 -16.19 -0.80
C THR A 119 -5.25 -16.50 -1.24
N ILE A 120 -4.42 -15.47 -1.43
CA ILE A 120 -3.02 -15.66 -1.85
C ILE A 120 -2.16 -16.23 -0.73
N PHE A 121 -2.38 -15.82 0.51
CA PHE A 121 -1.67 -16.40 1.66
C PHE A 121 -1.99 -17.89 1.80
N ASP A 122 -3.23 -18.31 1.55
CA ASP A 122 -3.67 -19.71 1.58
C ASP A 122 -3.11 -20.57 0.42
N LEU A 123 -2.39 -20.00 -0.56
CA LEU A 123 -1.71 -20.75 -1.62
C LEU A 123 -0.40 -21.35 -1.11
N CYS A 124 -0.46 -22.60 -0.64
CA CYS A 124 0.65 -23.26 0.04
C CYS A 124 1.84 -23.60 -0.87
N ASP A 125 1.59 -23.84 -2.15
CA ASP A 125 2.58 -24.15 -3.20
C ASP A 125 3.53 -23.00 -3.52
N VAL A 126 3.15 -21.78 -3.14
CA VAL A 126 3.90 -20.54 -3.36
C VAL A 126 4.15 -19.77 -2.05
N ARG A 127 3.99 -20.42 -0.89
CA ARG A 127 4.11 -19.77 0.42
C ARG A 127 5.52 -19.26 0.70
N GLU A 128 6.54 -19.85 0.08
CA GLU A 128 7.92 -19.37 0.14
C GLU A 128 8.07 -17.94 -0.41
N ILE A 129 7.27 -17.54 -1.41
CA ILE A 129 7.26 -16.14 -1.89
C ILE A 129 6.87 -15.18 -0.76
N TYR A 130 5.83 -15.50 0.02
CA TYR A 130 5.49 -14.69 1.19
C TYR A 130 6.66 -14.66 2.19
N LYS A 131 7.27 -15.81 2.51
CA LYS A 131 8.37 -15.90 3.48
C LYS A 131 9.60 -15.08 3.06
N LEU A 132 9.91 -15.05 1.77
CA LEU A 132 11.00 -14.24 1.22
C LEU A 132 10.70 -12.74 1.31
N ARG A 133 9.45 -12.36 1.09
CA ARG A 133 9.02 -10.96 1.13
C ARG A 133 8.77 -10.46 2.54
N GLU A 134 8.35 -11.33 3.44
CA GLU A 134 7.94 -10.98 4.80
C GLU A 134 8.96 -10.04 5.45
N PRO A 135 10.28 -10.29 5.48
CA PRO A 135 11.24 -9.37 6.09
C PRO A 135 11.17 -7.92 5.57
N THR A 136 10.82 -7.74 4.29
CA THR A 136 10.77 -6.44 3.60
C THR A 136 9.49 -5.65 3.84
N PHE A 137 8.42 -6.31 4.28
CA PHE A 137 7.15 -5.65 4.57
C PHE A 137 7.24 -4.69 5.76
N SER A 138 6.41 -3.65 5.75
CA SER A 138 6.13 -2.85 6.95
C SER A 138 5.63 -3.73 8.11
N ASN A 139 5.93 -3.35 9.35
CA ASN A 139 5.52 -4.13 10.53
C ASN A 139 4.00 -4.22 10.65
N GLU A 140 3.31 -3.15 10.29
CA GLU A 140 1.85 -3.07 10.33
C GLU A 140 1.21 -4.01 9.30
N PHE A 141 1.75 -4.07 8.08
CA PHE A 141 1.26 -5.01 7.06
C PHE A 141 1.56 -6.47 7.45
N LYS A 142 2.73 -6.75 8.02
CA LYS A 142 3.05 -8.09 8.57
C LYS A 142 2.00 -8.54 9.56
N LEU A 143 1.64 -7.68 10.52
CA LEU A 143 0.62 -8.00 11.52
C LEU A 143 -0.75 -8.28 10.89
N VAL A 144 -1.13 -7.57 9.82
CA VAL A 144 -2.35 -7.87 9.06
C VAL A 144 -2.29 -9.30 8.50
N VAL A 145 -1.22 -9.66 7.79
CA VAL A 145 -1.11 -10.99 7.18
C VAL A 145 -1.02 -12.09 8.25
N GLN A 146 -0.25 -11.88 9.32
CA GLN A 146 -0.10 -12.82 10.42
C GLN A 146 -1.38 -13.01 11.26
N SER A 147 -2.34 -12.09 11.16
CA SER A 147 -3.65 -12.24 11.81
C SER A 147 -4.59 -13.19 11.05
N LEU A 148 -4.25 -13.55 9.81
CA LEU A 148 -5.04 -14.46 8.99
C LEU A 148 -4.83 -15.91 9.46
N PRO A 149 -5.85 -16.79 9.36
CA PRO A 149 -5.67 -18.22 9.61
C PRO A 149 -4.61 -18.79 8.67
N ASP A 150 -3.68 -19.59 9.20
CA ASP A 150 -2.67 -20.27 8.39
C ASP A 150 -3.09 -21.71 8.10
N ASN A 151 -3.61 -21.94 6.88
CA ASN A 151 -4.08 -23.27 6.44
C ASN A 151 -2.98 -24.12 5.78
N CYS A 152 -1.74 -23.62 5.71
CA CYS A 152 -0.61 -24.34 5.10
C CYS A 152 0.27 -25.08 6.11
N LEU A 153 -0.10 -24.99 7.39
CA LEU A 153 0.51 -25.76 8.48
C LEU A 153 -0.31 -27.03 8.72
N GLU A 154 -0.21 -27.99 7.81
CA GLU A 154 -0.51 -29.41 8.02
C GLU A 154 0.73 -30.27 7.72
#